data_AF-A0A6A8LUN8-F1
#
_entry.id   AF-A0A6A8LUN8-F1
#
_cell.length_a   1.000
_cell.length_b   1.000
_cell.length_c   1.000
_cell.angle_alpha   90.00
_cell.angle_beta   90.00
_cell.angle_gamma   90.00
#
_symmetry.space_group_name_H-M   'P 1'
#
loop_
_entity.id
_entity.type
_entity.pdbx_description
1 polymer ?
#
loop_
_entity_poly.entity_id
_entity_poly.type
_entity_poly.pdbx_seq_one_letter_code
_entity_poly.pdbx_strand_id
1 'polypeptide(L)' 'MMSQPIEQMLMRNSEDFLIPADIVANVQEENHLDHAFMVLTKVRYAKIPVLDHNQKFKGLLSLSMITEEMLGLKG' A
#
# COMPACT_ATOMS: atom_id res chain seq x y z
N MET A 1 -24.92 -14.57 0.49
CA MET A 1 -24.85 -14.18 1.91
C MET A 1 -23.69 -14.93 2.52
N MET A 2 -22.78 -14.25 3.22
CA MET A 2 -21.76 -14.93 4.02
C MET A 2 -22.45 -15.78 5.08
N SER A 3 -21.91 -16.94 5.43
CA SER A 3 -22.49 -17.74 6.50
C SER A 3 -22.30 -17.01 7.84
N GLN A 4 -23.32 -16.98 8.69
CA GLN A 4 -23.28 -16.35 10.03
C GLN A 4 -22.01 -16.69 10.85
N PRO A 5 -21.50 -17.94 10.83
CA PRO A 5 -20.28 -18.28 11.55
C PRO A 5 -19.03 -17.51 11.07
N ILE A 6 -18.90 -17.24 9.77
CA ILE A 6 -17.76 -16.50 9.21
C ILE A 6 -17.85 -15.03 9.60
N GLU A 7 -19.03 -14.44 9.55
CA GLU A 7 -19.24 -13.05 9.96
C GLU A 7 -18.89 -12.84 11.44
N GLN A 8 -19.36 -13.73 12.32
CA GLN A 8 -19.01 -13.69 13.75
C GLN A 8 -17.52 -13.88 13.99
N MET A 9 -16.84 -14.73 13.22
CA MET A 9 -15.39 -14.90 13.31
C MET A 9 -14.65 -13.61 12.94
N LEU A 10 -15.02 -12.96 11.84
CA LEU A 10 -14.38 -11.71 11.39
C LEU A 10 -14.61 -10.55 12.35
N MET A 11 -15.83 -10.43 12.90
CA MET A 11 -16.19 -9.37 13.85
C MET A 11 -15.35 -9.42 15.15
N ARG A 12 -14.97 -10.62 15.62
CA ARG A 12 -14.22 -10.80 16.88
C ARG A 12 -12.82 -10.19 16.87
N ASN A 13 -12.17 -10.10 15.71
CA ASN A 13 -10.79 -9.62 15.58
C ASN A 13 -10.71 -8.33 14.73
N SER A 14 -11.81 -7.59 14.63
CA SER A 14 -11.92 -6.44 13.73
C SER A 14 -10.93 -5.31 14.04
N GLU A 15 -10.53 -5.17 15.30
CA GLU A 15 -9.57 -4.13 15.75
C GLU A 15 -8.13 -4.37 15.22
N ASP A 16 -7.74 -5.62 14.98
CA ASP A 16 -6.38 -5.97 14.53
C ASP A 16 -6.22 -5.98 13.00
N PHE A 17 -7.28 -5.71 12.25
CA PHE A 17 -7.24 -5.71 10.78
C PHE A 17 -6.71 -4.41 10.18
N LEU A 18 -6.70 -3.33 10.96
CA LEU A 18 -6.24 -2.02 10.51
C LEU A 18 -4.90 -1.68 11.16
N ILE A 19 -3.94 -1.31 10.34
CA ILE A 19 -2.66 -0.77 10.80
C ILE A 19 -2.82 0.76 10.85
N PRO A 20 -2.52 1.41 11.98
CA PRO A 20 -2.54 2.87 12.09
C PRO A 20 -1.64 3.54 11.04
N ALA A 21 -2.12 4.63 10.44
CA ALA A 21 -1.45 5.27 9.30
C ALA A 21 -0.08 5.86 9.63
N ASP A 22 0.15 6.26 10.88
CA ASP A 22 1.41 6.78 11.42
C ASP A 22 2.54 5.74 11.45
N ILE A 23 2.22 4.45 11.44
CA ILE A 23 3.20 3.35 11.38
C ILE A 23 3.21 2.63 10.02
N VAL A 24 2.51 3.15 9.02
CA VAL A 24 2.52 2.63 7.64
C VAL A 24 3.53 3.41 6.80
N ALA A 25 4.48 2.68 6.20
CA ALA A 25 5.40 3.25 5.23
C ALA A 25 4.64 3.80 4.02
N ASN A 26 4.85 5.07 3.71
CA ASN A 26 4.22 5.81 2.61
C ASN A 26 5.24 6.67 1.87
N VAL A 27 4.87 7.17 0.70
CA VAL A 27 5.64 8.14 -0.10
C VAL A 27 4.75 9.29 -0.52
N GLN A 28 5.34 10.46 -0.77
CA GLN A 28 4.63 11.60 -1.36
C GLN A 28 4.63 11.50 -2.89
N GLU A 29 3.62 12.09 -3.54
CA GLU A 29 3.49 12.07 -5.00
C GLU A 29 4.64 12.77 -5.74
N GLU A 30 5.34 13.67 -5.04
CA GLU A 30 6.52 14.38 -5.54
C GLU A 30 7.84 13.63 -5.28
N ASN A 31 7.80 12.50 -4.54
CA ASN A 31 9.00 11.70 -4.32
C ASN A 31 9.44 11.01 -5.61
N HIS A 32 10.76 10.97 -5.81
CA HIS A 32 11.35 10.24 -6.92
C HIS A 32 11.13 8.73 -6.77
N LEU A 33 11.02 8.04 -7.92
CA LEU A 33 10.75 6.60 -7.96
C LEU A 33 11.88 5.74 -7.38
N ASP A 34 13.12 6.22 -7.40
CA ASP A 34 14.26 5.52 -6.78
C ASP A 34 14.10 5.40 -5.26
N HIS A 35 13.61 6.45 -4.59
CA HIS A 35 13.27 6.40 -3.17
C HIS A 35 12.15 5.39 -2.91
N ALA A 36 11.07 5.44 -3.69
CA ALA A 36 9.97 4.47 -3.55
C ALA A 36 10.43 3.02 -3.80
N PHE A 37 11.32 2.82 -4.79
CA PHE A 37 11.93 1.52 -5.08
C PHE A 37 12.77 1.00 -3.90
N MET A 38 13.57 1.85 -3.26
CA MET A 38 14.31 1.47 -2.05
C MET A 38 13.38 1.06 -0.91
N VAL A 39 12.31 1.84 -0.66
CA VAL A 39 11.32 1.50 0.38
C VAL A 39 10.69 0.15 0.08
N LEU A 40 10.20 -0.07 -1.13
CA LEU A 40 9.52 -1.30 -1.52
C LEU A 40 10.44 -2.53 -1.57
N THR A 41 11.75 -2.38 -1.81
CA THR A 41 12.72 -3.51 -1.80
C THR A 41 13.21 -3.87 -0.41
N LYS A 42 13.16 -2.94 0.55
CA LYS A 42 13.59 -3.16 1.94
C LYS A 42 12.45 -3.54 2.86
N VAL A 43 11.21 -3.19 2.51
CA VAL A 43 10.03 -3.42 3.34
C VAL A 43 9.26 -4.64 2.82
N ARG A 44 8.73 -5.47 3.73
CA ARG A 44 7.96 -6.70 3.40
C ARG A 44 6.58 -6.44 2.78
N TYR A 45 6.28 -5.21 2.36
CA TYR A 45 5.00 -4.84 1.77
C TYR A 45 5.09 -4.83 0.24
N ALA A 46 4.14 -5.49 -0.42
CA ALA A 46 4.06 -5.52 -1.87
C ALA A 46 3.63 -4.18 -2.50
N LYS A 47 2.97 -3.32 -1.71
CA LYS A 47 2.43 -2.01 -2.10
C LYS A 47 2.56 -1.04 -0.94
N ILE A 48 2.76 0.24 -1.25
CA ILE A 48 2.74 1.34 -0.27
C ILE A 48 1.75 2.43 -0.69
N PRO A 49 1.14 3.17 0.25
CA PRO A 49 0.33 4.34 -0.05
C PRO A 49 1.17 5.49 -0.63
N VAL A 50 0.58 6.20 -1.59
CA VAL A 50 1.05 7.48 -2.10
C VAL A 50 0.14 8.58 -1.55
N LEU A 51 0.74 9.61 -0.96
CA LEU A 51 0.05 10.74 -0.37
C LEU A 51 0.35 12.03 -1.14
N ASP A 52 -0.54 13.02 -1.07
CA ASP A 52 -0.23 14.39 -1.49
C ASP A 52 0.48 15.18 -0.38
N HIS A 53 0.89 16.42 -0.68
CA HIS A 53 1.49 17.35 0.28
C HIS A 53 0.61 17.65 1.52
N ASN A 54 -0.70 17.41 1.45
CA ASN A 54 -1.64 17.56 2.57
C ASN A 54 -1.89 16.25 3.32
N GLN A 55 -1.05 15.22 3.10
CA GLN A 55 -1.18 13.87 3.65
C GLN A 55 -2.47 13.16 3.25
N LYS A 56 -3.10 13.54 2.13
CA LYS A 56 -4.28 12.85 1.62
C LYS A 56 -3.88 11.70 0.73
N PHE A 57 -4.61 10.59 0.86
CA PHE A 57 -4.41 9.41 0.04
C PHE A 57 -4.66 9.71 -1.45
N LYS A 58 -3.67 9.43 -2.29
CA LYS A 58 -3.74 9.56 -3.76
C LYS A 58 -3.78 8.20 -4.47
N GLY A 59 -3.16 7.18 -3.90
CA GLY A 59 -3.16 5.85 -4.51
C GLY A 59 -2.19 4.89 -3.87
N LEU A 60 -1.87 3.83 -4.60
CA LEU A 60 -0.92 2.80 -4.20
C LEU A 60 0.19 2.68 -5.24
N LEU A 61 1.39 2.36 -4.79
CA LEU A 61 2.55 2.09 -5.64
C LEU A 61 3.14 0.72 -5.30
N SER A 62 3.44 -0.09 -6.32
CA SER A 62 4.11 -1.38 -6.20
C SER A 62 5.42 -1.41 -6.97
N LEU A 63 6.27 -2.40 -6.65
CA LEU A 63 7.46 -2.67 -7.47
C LEU A 63 7.08 -3.01 -8.91
N SER A 64 6.01 -3.78 -9.12
CA SER A 64 5.58 -4.16 -10.47
C SER A 64 5.28 -2.93 -11.34
N MET A 65 4.55 -1.95 -10.81
CA MET A 65 4.25 -0.69 -11.51
C MET A 65 5.52 0.05 -11.90
N ILE A 66 6.49 0.16 -10.98
CA ILE A 66 7.77 0.82 -11.26
C ILE A 66 8.53 0.06 -12.36
N THR A 67 8.61 -1.27 -12.26
CA THR A 67 9.35 -2.09 -13.23
C THR A 67 8.69 -2.13 -14.60
N GLU A 68 7.36 -2.11 -14.67
CA GLU A 68 6.59 -2.05 -15.92
C GLU A 68 6.90 -0.76 -16.67
N GLU A 69 6.88 0.38 -15.98
CA GLU A 69 7.25 1.68 -16.56
C GLU A 69 8.73 1.72 -16.98
N MET A 70 9.64 1.21 -16.15
CA MET A 70 11.08 1.14 -16.48
C MET A 70 11.37 0.29 -17.72
N LEU A 71 10.64 -0.82 -17.90
CA LEU A 71 10.80 -1.74 -19.02
C LEU A 71 9.99 -1.31 -20.26
N GLY A 72 9.18 -0.25 -20.15
CA GLY A 72 8.27 0.19 -21.21
C GLY A 72 7.16 -0.83 -21.51
N LEU A 73 6.86 -1.71 -20.55
CA LEU A 73 5.82 -2.72 -20.67
C LEU A 73 4.49 -2.06 -20.33
N LYS A 74 3.76 -1.63 -21.37
CA LYS A 74 2.37 -1.20 -21.22
C LYS A 74 1.48 -2.44 -21.22
N GLY A 75 0.92 -2.77 -20.05
CA GLY A 75 -0.19 -3.71 -19.93
C GLY A 75 -1.46 -3.17 -20.57
#